data_AF-A0A7G6T5C0-F1
#
_entry.id   AF-A0A7G6T5C0-F1
#
_cell.length_a   1.000
_cell.length_b   1.000
_cell.length_c   1.000
_cell.angle_alpha   90.00
_cell.angle_beta   90.00
_cell.angle_gamma   90.00
#
_symmetry.space_group_name_H-M   'P 1'
#
loop_
_entity.id
_entity.type
_entity.pdbx_description
1 polymer ?
#
loop_
_entity_poly.entity_id
_entity_poly.type
_entity_poly.pdbx_seq_one_letter_code
_entity_poly.pdbx_strand_id
1 'polypeptide(L)' 'MTDTNNTKTKKTESKSPMYLAYTVRDAKEEGQKGFWTRIGAFFAHEDGEGGTLLLEALPLDGRVVLRAPKVEEDK' A
#
# COMPACT_ATOMS: atom_id res chain seq x y z
N MET A 1 -12.54 16.62 -41.06
CA MET A 1 -11.91 17.52 -40.07
C MET A 1 -12.79 17.47 -38.82
N THR A 2 -12.34 16.81 -37.74
CA THR A 2 -11.61 17.44 -36.58
C THR A 2 -12.63 17.55 -35.41
N ASP A 3 -12.47 17.02 -34.21
CA ASP A 3 -11.38 16.30 -33.51
C ASP A 3 -11.97 15.45 -32.36
N THR A 4 -11.43 14.25 -32.16
CA THR A 4 -11.73 13.39 -31.01
C THR A 4 -10.85 13.81 -29.82
N ASN A 5 -11.42 14.49 -28.84
CA ASN A 5 -10.69 14.89 -27.63
C ASN A 5 -10.48 13.70 -26.68
N ASN A 6 -9.32 13.07 -26.86
CA ASN A 6 -8.68 12.14 -25.97
C ASN A 6 -8.18 12.86 -24.70
N THR A 7 -9.00 12.90 -23.66
CA THR A 7 -8.57 13.38 -22.33
C THR A 7 -7.87 12.23 -21.59
N LYS A 8 -6.60 11.98 -21.92
CA LYS A 8 -5.67 11.24 -21.05
C LYS A 8 -5.48 12.08 -19.79
N THR A 9 -6.22 11.76 -18.73
CA THR A 9 -5.97 12.27 -17.39
C THR A 9 -4.63 11.71 -16.91
N LYS A 10 -3.58 12.50 -17.11
CA LYS A 10 -2.25 12.27 -16.53
C LYS A 10 -2.37 12.46 -15.01
N LYS A 11 -2.82 11.41 -14.30
CA LYS A 11 -2.80 11.37 -12.85
C LYS A 11 -1.37 11.13 -12.42
N THR A 12 -0.64 12.23 -12.24
CA THR A 12 0.59 12.31 -11.45
C THR A 12 0.58 11.23 -10.38
N GLU A 13 1.60 10.36 -10.35
CA GLU A 13 1.78 9.35 -9.29
C GLU A 13 1.25 9.90 -7.98
N SER A 14 0.17 9.31 -7.47
CA SER A 14 -0.49 9.81 -6.29
C SER A 14 0.54 9.85 -5.16
N LYS A 15 0.91 11.06 -4.72
CA LYS A 15 1.90 11.27 -3.65
C LYS A 15 1.55 10.51 -2.36
N SER A 16 0.30 10.10 -2.22
CA SER A 16 -0.18 9.27 -1.14
C SER A 16 -0.20 7.78 -1.54
N PRO A 17 0.36 6.88 -0.71
CA PRO A 17 0.33 5.45 -0.97
C PRO A 17 -1.09 4.90 -0.96
N MET A 18 -1.39 4.00 -1.89
CA MET A 18 -2.71 3.37 -1.99
C MET A 18 -2.92 2.34 -0.88
N TYR A 19 -1.87 1.61 -0.53
CA TYR A 19 -1.88 0.69 0.61
C TYR A 19 -0.59 0.83 1.43
N LEU A 20 -0.69 0.61 2.73
CA LEU A 20 0.44 0.45 3.64
C LEU A 20 0.75 -1.04 3.81
N ALA A 21 2.02 -1.39 3.81
CA ALA A 21 2.49 -2.75 3.98
C ALA A 21 2.86 -3.01 5.44
N TYR A 22 2.29 -4.07 6.00
CA TYR A 22 2.55 -4.51 7.37
C TYR A 22 3.12 -5.93 7.36
N THR A 23 4.15 -6.20 8.16
CA THR A 23 4.40 -7.57 8.58
C THR A 23 3.47 -7.91 9.74
N VAL A 24 2.80 -9.04 9.62
CA VAL A 24 1.90 -9.58 10.64
C VAL A 24 2.49 -10.89 11.13
N ARG A 25 2.73 -10.94 12.43
CA ARG A 25 3.22 -12.12 13.13
C ARG A 25 2.22 -12.54 14.17
N ASP A 26 1.75 -13.77 14.05
CA ASP A 26 0.86 -14.36 15.04
C ASP A 26 1.65 -14.62 16.32
N ALA A 27 0.97 -14.55 17.46
CA ALA A 27 1.58 -14.82 18.75
C ALA A 27 2.00 -16.29 18.83
N LYS A 28 3.25 -16.54 19.25
CA LYS A 28 3.79 -17.90 19.38
C LYS A 28 3.26 -18.64 20.62
N GLU A 29 2.70 -17.90 21.57
CA GLU A 29 2.19 -18.41 22.84
C GLU A 29 0.75 -17.95 23.09
N GLU A 30 -0.05 -18.80 23.74
CA GLU A 30 -1.40 -18.46 24.16
C GLU A 30 -1.38 -17.26 25.12
N GLY A 31 -2.10 -16.20 24.75
CA GLY A 31 -2.20 -14.96 25.53
C GLY A 31 -1.31 -13.81 25.04
N GLN A 32 -0.40 -14.04 24.10
CA GLN A 32 0.34 -12.94 23.46
C GLN A 32 -0.47 -12.29 22.33
N LYS A 33 -0.30 -10.99 22.12
CA LYS A 33 -0.94 -10.26 21.02
C LYS A 33 -0.08 -10.38 19.77
N GLY A 34 -0.72 -10.62 18.62
CA GLY A 34 -0.04 -10.60 17.34
C GLY A 34 0.60 -9.23 17.05
N PHE A 35 1.77 -9.24 16.41
CA PHE A 35 2.50 -8.03 16.08
C PHE A 35 2.14 -7.57 14.68
N TRP A 36 1.76 -6.29 14.58
CA TRP A 36 1.55 -5.60 13.31
C TRP A 36 2.58 -4.47 13.22
N THR A 37 3.54 -4.61 12.32
CA THR A 37 4.60 -3.61 12.13
C THR A 37 4.55 -3.12 10.70
N ARG A 38 4.45 -1.80 10.51
CA ARG A 38 4.54 -1.19 9.17
C ARG A 38 5.96 -1.37 8.65
N ILE A 39 6.09 -1.92 7.45
CA ILE A 39 7.37 -2.19 6.79
C ILE A 39 7.50 -1.51 5.43
N GLY A 40 6.45 -0.82 4.97
CA GLY A 40 6.47 -0.20 3.65
C GLY A 40 5.13 0.34 3.17
N ALA A 41 5.05 0.55 1.87
CA ALA A 41 3.86 1.07 1.19
C ALA A 41 3.79 0.59 -0.28
N PHE A 42 2.57 0.49 -0.80
CA PHE A 42 2.27 0.09 -2.16
C PHE A 42 1.62 1.23 -2.94
N PHE A 43 2.09 1.42 -4.18
CA PHE A 43 1.63 2.43 -5.11
C PHE A 43 1.18 1.74 -6.39
N ALA A 44 -0.08 1.93 -6.80
CA ALA A 44 -0.54 1.41 -8.10
C ALA A 44 0.16 2.10 -9.26
N HIS A 45 0.42 1.34 -10.32
CA HIS A 45 0.86 1.89 -11.60
C HIS A 45 -0.31 2.52 -12.36
N GLU A 46 0.01 3.43 -13.29
CA GLU A 46 -1.00 4.17 -14.07
C GLU A 46 -1.78 3.26 -15.05
N ASP A 47 -1.20 2.13 -15.45
CA ASP A 47 -1.82 1.13 -16.33
C ASP A 47 -2.91 0.31 -15.63
N GLY A 48 -2.97 0.34 -14.30
CA GLY A 48 -3.88 -0.48 -13.49
C GLY A 48 -3.51 -1.96 -13.45
N GLU A 49 -2.38 -2.35 -14.04
CA GLU A 49 -1.91 -3.74 -14.13
C GLU A 49 -0.82 -4.06 -13.10
N GLY A 50 -0.89 -3.42 -11.93
CA GLY A 50 -0.01 -3.72 -10.82
C GLY A 50 0.36 -2.49 -10.01
N GLY A 51 1.53 -2.57 -9.37
CA GLY A 51 2.07 -1.48 -8.59
C GLY A 51 3.44 -1.80 -8.00
N THR A 52 4.08 -0.77 -7.48
CA THR A 52 5.36 -0.88 -6.80
C THR A 52 5.13 -1.02 -5.30
N LEU A 53 5.72 -2.08 -4.71
CA LEU A 53 5.82 -2.24 -3.25
C LEU A 53 7.18 -1.75 -2.78
N LEU A 54 7.22 -0.61 -2.09
CA LEU A 54 8.41 -0.10 -1.42
C LEU A 54 8.50 -0.69 -0.02
N LEU A 55 9.63 -1.33 0.29
CA LEU A 55 9.91 -1.92 1.59
C LEU A 55 11.08 -1.18 2.26
N GLU A 56 10.84 -0.70 3.47
CA GLU A 56 11.86 -0.10 4.35
C GLU A 56 12.51 -1.16 5.24
N ALA A 57 11.83 -2.30 5.45
CA ALA A 57 12.33 -3.45 6.19
C ALA A 57 11.88 -4.77 5.56
N LEU A 58 12.72 -5.79 5.68
CA LEU A 58 12.41 -7.14 5.21
C LEU A 58 11.86 -7.99 6.36
N PRO A 59 10.69 -8.64 6.19
CA PRO A 59 10.19 -9.58 7.18
C PRO A 59 11.04 -10.86 7.18
N LEU A 60 11.46 -11.30 8.37
CA LEU A 60 12.16 -12.58 8.54
C LEU A 60 11.18 -13.75 8.69
N ASP A 61 9.97 -13.48 9.18
CA ASP A 61 8.89 -14.44 9.42
C ASP A 61 7.51 -13.77 9.30
N GLY A 62 6.46 -14.60 9.29
CA GLY A 62 5.07 -14.16 9.20
C GLY A 62 4.59 -13.89 7.77
N ARG A 63 3.67 -12.92 7.61
CA ARG A 63 3.07 -12.54 6.33
C ARG A 63 3.06 -11.03 6.12
N VAL A 64 3.24 -10.59 4.87
CA VAL A 64 3.05 -9.17 4.50
C VAL A 64 1.59 -8.96 4.13
N VAL A 65 0.96 -7.98 4.77
CA VAL A 65 -0.43 -7.60 4.55
C VAL A 65 -0.48 -6.15 4.08
N LEU A 66 -1.15 -5.92 2.96
CA LEU A 66 -1.43 -4.58 2.44
C LEU A 66 -2.78 -4.08 2.97
N ARG A 67 -2.84 -2.86 3.51
CA ARG A 67 -4.07 -2.25 4.04
C ARG A 67 -4.18 -0.80 3.59
N ALA A 68 -5.38 -0.36 3.23
CA ALA A 68 -5.59 1.04 2.88
C ALA A 68 -5.19 1.92 4.08
N PRO A 69 -4.52 3.07 3.85
CA PRO A 69 -4.21 4.00 4.92
C PRO A 69 -5.52 4.39 5.61
N LYS A 70 -5.52 4.41 6.94
CA LYS A 70 -6.62 5.03 7.68
C LYS A 70 -6.57 6.52 7.36
N VAL A 71 -7.63 7.03 6.74
CA VAL A 71 -7.82 8.47 6.59
C VAL A 71 -8.07 8.97 8.01
N GLU A 72 -7.04 9.47 8.67
CA GLU A 72 -7.26 10.32 9.83
C GLU A 72 -7.83 11.61 9.23
N GLU A 73 -9.14 11.84 9.42
CA GLU A 73 -9.72 13.16 9.20
C GLU A 73 -8.98 14.10 10.17
N ASP A 74 -8.05 14.87 9.62
CA ASP A 74 -7.46 16.02 10.30
C ASP A 74 -8.62 16.91 10.80
N LYS A 75 -8.85 16.90 12.12
CA LYS A 75 -9.77 17.82 12.79
C LYS A 75 -9.08 19.13 13.13
#